data_AF-A0A2D7HV93-F1
#
_entry.id   AF-A0A2D7HV93-F1
#
_cell.length_a   1.000
_cell.length_b   1.000
_cell.length_c   1.000
_cell.angle_alpha   90.00
_cell.angle_beta   90.00
_cell.angle_gamma   90.00
#
_symmetry.space_group_name_H-M   'P 1'
#
loop_
_entity.id
_entity.type
_entity.pdbx_description
1 polymer ?
#
loop_
_entity_poly.entity_id
_entity_poly.type
_entity_poly.pdbx_seq_one_letter_code
_entity_poly.pdbx_strand_id
1 'polypeptide(L)'
;MEHSFLAYLRGRCRKLPQVTVGIGDDAAVLEPVSGQQVACVDQIIDGVDFLSDQHSLEDVGYKSVAINLSDIAAMGGKPRSILVTLSLPKKNATRIAGEVYQGI
;
A
#
# COMPACT_ATOMS: atom_id res chain seq x y z
N MET A 1 11.10 -15.39 0.71
CA MET A 1 9.78 -14.75 0.51
C MET A 1 9.94 -13.24 0.55
N GLU A 2 10.47 -12.69 1.64
CA GLU A 2 10.73 -11.25 1.80
C GLU A 2 11.67 -10.68 0.72
N HIS A 3 12.87 -11.24 0.54
CA HIS A 3 13.81 -10.73 -0.49
C HIS A 3 13.29 -10.77 -1.93
N SER A 4 12.59 -11.85 -2.32
CA SER A 4 12.00 -11.98 -3.66
C SER A 4 10.84 -11.00 -3.88
N PHE A 5 10.06 -10.73 -2.83
CA PHE A 5 8.97 -9.77 -2.87
C PHE A 5 9.47 -8.32 -2.87
N LEU A 6 10.47 -7.99 -2.04
CA LEU A 6 11.13 -6.68 -2.05
C LEU A 6 11.79 -6.39 -3.41
N ALA A 7 12.44 -7.38 -4.02
CA ALA A 7 13.00 -7.25 -5.36
C ALA A 7 11.90 -7.01 -6.42
N TYR A 8 10.77 -7.73 -6.31
CA TYR A 8 9.61 -7.51 -7.18
C TYR A 8 9.05 -6.09 -7.07
N LEU A 9 8.91 -5.57 -5.84
CA LEU A 9 8.39 -4.21 -5.59
C LEU A 9 9.36 -3.11 -6.05
N ARG A 10 10.67 -3.28 -5.82
CA ARG A 10 11.68 -2.29 -6.26
C ARG A 10 11.67 -2.03 -7.77
N GLY A 11 11.31 -3.03 -8.58
CA GLY A 11 11.21 -2.90 -10.02
C GLY A 11 9.90 -2.29 -10.53
N ARG A 12 8.89 -2.13 -9.66
CA ARG A 12 7.51 -1.76 -10.05
C ARG A 12 7.00 -0.50 -9.37
N CYS A 13 7.43 -0.21 -8.15
CA CYS A 13 7.01 0.97 -7.44
C CYS A 13 7.74 2.21 -7.95
N ARG A 14 6.97 3.27 -8.23
CA ARG A 14 7.51 4.57 -8.61
C ARG A 14 8.34 5.15 -7.47
N LYS A 15 9.52 5.71 -7.80
CA LYS A 15 10.27 6.54 -6.85
C LYS A 15 9.53 7.86 -6.62
N LEU A 16 9.21 8.12 -5.36
CA LEU A 16 8.55 9.35 -4.93
C LEU A 16 9.62 10.34 -4.44
N PRO A 17 9.67 11.58 -4.95
CA PRO A 17 10.68 12.57 -4.54
C PRO A 17 10.74 12.86 -3.03
N GLN A 18 9.60 12.73 -2.36
CA GLN A 18 9.42 12.94 -0.93
C GLN A 18 9.80 11.73 -0.06
N VAL A 19 10.22 10.61 -0.67
CA VAL A 19 10.64 9.38 0.02
C VAL A 19 12.13 9.16 -0.27
N THR A 20 12.98 9.55 0.67
CA THR A 20 14.44 9.54 0.52
C THR A 20 15.02 8.14 0.75
N VAL A 21 14.40 7.37 1.65
CA VAL A 21 14.64 5.93 1.83
C VAL A 21 13.31 5.23 1.58
N GLY A 22 13.29 4.37 0.55
CA GLY A 22 12.08 3.67 0.09
C GLY A 22 12.17 2.15 0.28
N ILE A 23 11.49 1.40 -0.59
CA ILE A 23 11.35 -0.06 -0.45
C ILE A 23 12.68 -0.80 -0.42
N GLY A 24 12.82 -1.66 0.59
CA GLY A 24 13.93 -2.60 0.79
C GLY A 24 15.03 -2.12 1.75
N ASP A 25 14.72 -1.11 2.55
CA ASP A 25 15.33 -0.86 3.85
C ASP A 25 14.30 -1.20 4.96
N ASP A 26 14.70 -1.15 6.23
CA ASP A 26 13.84 -1.50 7.37
C ASP A 26 12.73 -0.47 7.65
N ALA A 27 12.91 0.76 7.17
CA ALA A 27 11.93 1.84 7.30
C ALA A 27 12.03 2.83 6.15
N ALA A 28 10.92 3.53 5.88
CA ALA A 28 10.92 4.65 4.94
C ALA A 28 11.31 5.96 5.64
N VAL A 29 12.10 6.80 4.96
CA VAL A 29 12.40 8.17 5.40
C VAL A 29 11.62 9.13 4.51
N LEU A 30 10.78 9.95 5.14
CA LEU A 30 9.94 10.94 4.48
C LEU A 30 10.51 12.34 4.67
N GLU A 31 10.62 13.09 3.58
CA GLU A 31 11.03 14.50 3.67
C GLU A 31 9.95 15.33 4.40
N PRO A 32 10.36 16.26 5.27
CA PRO A 32 9.42 17.12 5.99
C PRO A 32 8.60 17.94 4.99
N VAL A 33 7.29 17.98 5.21
CA VAL A 33 6.38 18.82 4.44
C VAL A 33 6.28 20.17 5.14
N SER A 34 6.35 21.27 4.40
CA SER A 34 6.05 22.58 4.95
C SER A 34 4.56 22.65 5.34
N GLY A 35 4.29 22.99 6.60
CA GLY A 35 2.93 23.10 7.13
C GLY A 35 2.45 21.81 7.84
N GLN A 36 1.15 21.55 7.77
CA GLN A 36 0.51 20.44 8.48
C GLN A 36 0.50 19.16 7.63
N GLN A 37 0.70 18.03 8.30
CA GLN A 37 0.54 16.70 7.72
C GLN A 37 -0.74 16.06 8.27
N VAL A 38 -1.47 15.40 7.38
CA VAL A 38 -2.63 14.57 7.73
C VAL A 38 -2.24 13.13 7.42
N ALA A 39 -2.49 12.24 8.36
CA ALA A 39 -2.27 10.81 8.22
C ALA A 39 -3.55 10.07 8.60
N CYS A 40 -3.90 9.07 7.81
CA CYS A 40 -4.95 8.10 8.11
C CYS A 40 -4.39 6.70 7.87
N VAL A 41 -5.04 5.71 8.46
CA VAL A 41 -4.70 4.31 8.25
C VAL A 41 -5.97 3.48 8.41
N ASP A 42 -6.32 2.78 7.33
CA ASP A 42 -7.37 1.78 7.33
C ASP A 42 -6.83 0.44 6.86
N GLN A 43 -7.33 -0.62 7.50
CA GLN A 43 -7.07 -2.00 7.11
C GLN A 43 -8.36 -2.59 6.55
N ILE A 44 -8.24 -3.37 5.48
CA ILE A 44 -9.31 -4.25 4.97
C ILE A 44 -8.95 -5.72 5.20
N ILE A 45 -9.93 -6.54 5.53
CA ILE A 45 -9.75 -7.92 5.96
C ILE A 45 -10.61 -8.87 5.11
N ASP A 46 -10.02 -9.97 4.64
CA ASP A 46 -10.72 -11.04 3.93
C ASP A 46 -11.76 -11.71 4.85
N GLY A 47 -12.99 -11.89 4.36
CA GLY A 47 -14.14 -12.34 5.16
C GLY A 47 -14.89 -11.21 5.88
N VAL A 48 -14.38 -9.97 5.86
CA VAL A 48 -15.02 -8.80 6.48
C VAL A 48 -15.33 -7.74 5.42
N ASP A 49 -14.29 -7.23 4.76
CA ASP A 49 -14.40 -6.12 3.81
C ASP A 49 -14.40 -6.58 2.35
N PHE A 50 -13.88 -7.77 2.10
CA PHE A 50 -13.84 -8.42 0.79
C PHE A 50 -13.83 -9.95 0.97
N LEU A 51 -14.04 -10.68 -0.13
CA LEU A 51 -13.94 -12.14 -0.18
C LEU A 51 -12.97 -12.51 -1.29
N SER A 52 -11.84 -13.14 -0.95
CA SER A 52 -10.76 -13.47 -1.91
C SER A 52 -11.13 -14.51 -2.96
N ASP A 53 -12.23 -15.24 -2.77
CA ASP A 53 -12.79 -16.19 -3.74
C ASP A 53 -13.80 -15.56 -4.71
N GLN A 54 -14.25 -14.33 -4.43
CA GLN A 54 -15.27 -13.63 -5.23
C GLN A 54 -14.78 -12.32 -5.84
N HIS A 55 -13.78 -11.68 -5.23
CA HIS A 55 -13.21 -10.43 -5.71
C HIS A 55 -11.82 -10.65 -6.29
N SER A 56 -11.48 -9.90 -7.34
CA SER A 56 -10.11 -9.88 -7.83
C SER A 56 -9.20 -9.24 -6.78
N LEU A 57 -7.97 -9.73 -6.65
CA LEU A 57 -7.00 -9.15 -5.71
C LEU A 57 -6.56 -7.74 -6.14
N GLU A 58 -6.65 -7.42 -7.43
CA GLU A 58 -6.43 -6.07 -7.95
C GLU A 58 -7.48 -5.09 -7.41
N ASP A 59 -8.77 -5.47 -7.45
CA ASP A 59 -9.86 -4.65 -6.87
C ASP A 59 -9.70 -4.49 -5.36
N VAL A 60 -9.19 -5.51 -4.67
CA VAL A 60 -8.85 -5.44 -3.23
C VAL A 60 -7.74 -4.42 -3.00
N GLY A 61 -6.68 -4.43 -3.81
CA GLY A 61 -5.62 -3.42 -3.78
C GLY A 61 -6.17 -2.01 -4.00
N TYR A 62 -6.97 -1.82 -5.04
CA TYR A 62 -7.61 -0.54 -5.36
C TYR A 62 -8.46 -0.03 -4.19
N LYS A 63 -9.34 -0.89 -3.65
CA LYS A 63 -10.20 -0.55 -2.51
C LYS A 63 -9.39 -0.14 -1.28
N SER A 64 -8.29 -0.85 -0.98
CA SER A 64 -7.44 -0.55 0.18
C SER A 64 -6.83 0.86 0.15
N VAL A 65 -6.51 1.35 -1.06
CA VAL A 65 -6.02 2.71 -1.27
C VAL A 65 -7.18 3.71 -1.30
N ALA A 66 -8.26 3.40 -2.02
CA ALA A 66 -9.38 4.30 -2.22
C ALA A 66 -10.04 4.77 -0.92
N ILE A 67 -10.18 3.89 0.09
CA ILE A 67 -10.74 4.26 1.39
C ILE A 67 -9.88 5.32 2.11
N ASN A 68 -8.57 5.11 2.17
CA ASN A 68 -7.65 6.06 2.80
C ASN A 68 -7.59 7.38 2.01
N LEU A 69 -7.60 7.32 0.67
CA LEU A 69 -7.64 8.53 -0.16
C LEU A 69 -8.93 9.34 0.06
N SER A 70 -10.06 8.68 0.31
CA SER A 70 -11.33 9.33 0.64
C SER A 70 -11.21 10.14 1.94
N ASP A 71 -10.60 9.56 2.98
CA ASP A 71 -10.40 10.24 4.26
C ASP A 71 -9.48 11.46 4.15
N ILE A 72 -8.37 11.31 3.41
CA ILE A 72 -7.49 12.46 3.12
C ILE A 72 -8.24 13.56 2.37
N ALA A 73 -9.08 13.20 1.40
CA ALA A 73 -9.88 14.15 0.63
C ALA A 73 -10.93 14.85 1.52
N ALA A 74 -11.57 14.14 2.43
CA ALA A 74 -12.54 14.70 3.39
C ALA A 74 -11.91 15.75 4.32
N MET A 75 -10.62 15.59 4.64
CA MET A 75 -9.84 16.55 5.41
C MET A 75 -9.28 17.72 4.56
N GLY A 76 -9.59 17.78 3.26
CA GLY A 76 -9.03 18.77 2.33
C GLY A 76 -7.53 18.56 2.05
N GLY A 77 -7.00 17.38 2.37
CA GLY A 77 -5.59 17.03 2.19
C GLY A 77 -5.26 16.65 0.74
N LYS A 78 -3.98 16.82 0.37
CA LYS A 78 -3.44 16.29 -0.88
C LYS A 78 -2.59 15.06 -0.58
N PRO A 79 -2.98 13.86 -1.05
CA PRO A 79 -2.20 12.63 -0.87
C PRO A 79 -0.78 12.78 -1.43
N ARG A 80 0.22 12.31 -0.68
CA ARG A 80 1.64 12.36 -1.07
C ARG A 80 2.28 10.99 -1.11
N SER A 81 2.08 10.18 -0.09
CA SER A 81 2.64 8.84 0.02
C SER A 81 1.66 7.96 0.76
N ILE A 82 1.76 6.65 0.53
CA ILE A 82 1.04 5.62 1.27
C ILE A 82 2.06 4.67 1.88
N LEU A 83 1.76 4.19 3.08
CA LEU A 83 2.48 3.09 3.71
C LEU A 83 1.58 1.87 3.64
N VAL A 84 2.07 0.79 3.02
CA VAL A 84 1.28 -0.42 2.78
C VAL A 84 1.81 -1.54 3.66
N THR A 85 0.91 -2.17 4.41
CA THR A 85 1.17 -3.41 5.15
C THR A 85 0.29 -4.53 4.59
N LEU A 86 0.84 -5.74 4.47
CA LEU A 86 0.10 -6.91 4.00
C LEU A 86 0.28 -8.06 5.00
N SER A 87 -0.84 -8.57 5.50
CA SER A 87 -0.91 -9.87 6.17
C SER A 87 -1.37 -10.91 5.16
N LEU A 88 -0.55 -11.91 4.88
CA LEU A 88 -0.77 -12.83 3.77
C LEU A 88 -0.74 -14.29 4.25
N PRO A 89 -1.51 -15.19 3.59
CA PRO A 89 -1.38 -16.62 3.86
C PRO A 89 0.01 -17.11 3.47
N LYS A 90 0.52 -18.11 4.19
CA LYS A 90 1.86 -18.69 3.91
C LYS A 90 1.98 -19.23 2.49
N LYS A 91 0.91 -19.82 1.96
CA LYS A 91 0.86 -20.38 0.61
C LYS A 91 0.59 -19.25 -0.39
N ASN A 92 1.36 -19.22 -1.48
CA ASN A 92 1.22 -18.26 -2.57
C ASN A 92 1.38 -16.76 -2.19
N ALA A 93 1.93 -16.44 -1.00
CA ALA A 93 2.06 -15.07 -0.50
C ALA A 93 2.61 -14.08 -1.54
N THR A 94 3.74 -14.39 -2.18
CA THR A 94 4.38 -13.49 -3.16
C THR A 94 3.51 -13.24 -4.39
N ARG A 95 2.77 -14.25 -4.86
CA ARG A 95 1.84 -14.11 -5.99
C ARG A 95 0.66 -13.22 -5.60
N ILE A 96 0.02 -13.54 -4.48
CA ILE A 96 -1.13 -12.80 -3.94
C ILE A 96 -0.74 -11.33 -3.73
N ALA A 97 0.41 -11.08 -3.11
CA ALA A 97 0.92 -9.74 -2.91
C ALA A 97 1.14 -9.00 -4.23
N GLY A 98 1.70 -9.66 -5.24
CA GLY A 98 1.89 -9.06 -6.56
C GLY A 98 0.59 -8.68 -7.26
N GLU A 99 -0.47 -9.48 -7.11
CA GLU A 99 -1.80 -9.20 -7.64
C GLU A 99 -2.47 -8.04 -6.90
N VAL A 100 -2.36 -7.98 -5.56
CA VAL A 100 -2.82 -6.83 -4.78
C VAL A 100 -2.10 -5.54 -5.20
N TYR A 101 -0.78 -5.60 -5.37
CA TYR A 101 0.02 -4.45 -5.83
C TYR A 101 -0.22 -4.05 -7.29
N GLN A 102 -0.99 -4.80 -8.09
CA GLN A 102 -1.44 -4.29 -9.40
C GLN A 102 -2.51 -3.20 -9.23
N GLY A 103 -3.30 -3.27 -8.16
CA GLY A 103 -4.34 -2.28 -7.86
C GLY A 103 -3.86 -1.08 -7.04
N ILE A 104 -2.59 -1.08 -6.60
CA ILE A 104 -1.95 -0.02 -5.79
C ILE A 104 -1.05 0.82 -6.69
#